data_AF-A0A227J7G7-F1
#
_entry.id   AF-A0A227J7G7-F1
#
_cell.length_a   1.000
_cell.length_b   1.000
_cell.length_c   1.000
_cell.angle_alpha   90.00
_cell.angle_beta   90.00
_cell.angle_gamma   90.00
#
_symmetry.space_group_name_H-M   'P 1'
#
loop_
_entity.id
_entity.type
_entity.pdbx_description
1 polymer ?
#
loop_
_entity_poly.entity_id
_entity_poly.type
_entity_poly.pdbx_seq_one_letter_code
_entity_poly.pdbx_strand_id
1 'polypeptide(L)'
;MLKLNKNDITLSQSAADKFAAIKNIAQSLTDKGLVEQGYVEGMLNRENQNSTFLGNGIAIPHGTTDTRSMVKTTGVAVHHFPKGVDWGDGNKVFVAIGIAAKSDEHLGILKQLTK
;
A
#
# COMPACT_ATOMS: atom_id res chain seq x y z
N MET A 1 -2.34 -17.45 -5.30
CA MET A 1 -1.21 -16.69 -5.89
C MET A 1 -1.74 -15.33 -6.25
N LEU A 2 -1.06 -14.24 -5.83
CA LEU A 2 -1.50 -12.90 -6.19
C LEU A 2 -1.38 -12.75 -7.71
N LYS A 3 -2.45 -12.32 -8.38
CA LYS A 3 -2.41 -11.96 -9.80
C LYS A 3 -2.36 -10.45 -9.89
N LEU A 4 -1.29 -9.92 -10.50
CA LEU A 4 -1.14 -8.51 -10.77
C LEU A 4 -1.52 -8.23 -12.22
N ASN A 5 -2.46 -7.32 -12.42
CA ASN A 5 -2.90 -6.89 -13.75
C ASN A 5 -2.42 -5.45 -14.02
N LYS A 6 -2.47 -5.01 -15.28
CA LYS A 6 -2.10 -3.62 -15.63
C LYS A 6 -2.92 -2.58 -14.87
N ASN A 7 -4.20 -2.87 -14.63
CA ASN A 7 -5.11 -2.00 -13.86
C ASN A 7 -4.72 -1.91 -12.38
N ASP A 8 -3.77 -2.74 -11.93
CA ASP A 8 -3.23 -2.63 -10.59
C ASP A 8 -2.11 -1.63 -10.44
N ILE A 9 -1.56 -1.14 -11.55
CA ILE A 9 -0.33 -0.36 -11.59
C ILE A 9 -0.65 1.06 -12.08
N THR A 10 -0.32 2.03 -11.25
CA THR A 10 -0.37 3.45 -11.60
C THR A 10 1.05 3.99 -11.65
N LEU A 11 1.52 4.35 -12.84
CA LEU A 11 2.89 4.81 -13.07
C LEU A 11 3.01 6.33 -12.92
N SER A 12 4.24 6.80 -12.70
CA SER A 12 4.62 8.21 -12.79
C SER A 12 3.85 9.12 -11.83
N GLN A 13 3.53 8.61 -10.66
CA GLN A 13 2.85 9.34 -9.61
C GLN A 13 3.81 10.27 -8.87
N SER A 14 3.25 11.25 -8.17
CA SER A 14 3.97 12.12 -7.23
C SER A 14 3.15 12.29 -5.96
N ALA A 15 3.82 12.34 -4.82
CA ALA A 15 3.22 12.66 -3.54
C ALA A 15 4.15 13.60 -2.77
N ALA A 16 3.58 14.52 -1.99
CA ALA A 16 4.35 15.46 -1.19
C ALA A 16 5.10 14.76 -0.04
N ASP A 17 4.48 13.74 0.54
CA ASP A 17 5.01 12.92 1.62
C ASP A 17 4.41 11.50 1.57
N LYS A 18 4.87 10.63 2.47
CA LYS A 18 4.36 9.27 2.60
C LYS A 18 2.86 9.19 2.89
N PHE A 19 2.29 10.13 3.64
CA PHE A 19 0.87 10.11 3.99
C PHE A 19 0.00 10.45 2.78
N ALA A 20 0.41 11.40 1.96
CA ALA A 20 -0.22 11.69 0.68
C ALA A 20 -0.13 10.48 -0.27
N ALA A 21 1.02 9.81 -0.34
CA ALA A 21 1.16 8.57 -1.12
C ALA A 21 0.20 7.48 -0.63
N ILE A 22 0.12 7.26 0.69
CA ILE A 22 -0.77 6.26 1.31
C ILE A 22 -2.24 6.58 0.99
N LYS A 23 -2.67 7.84 1.09
CA LYS A 23 -4.03 8.26 0.75
C LYS A 23 -4.35 7.99 -0.72
N ASN A 24 -3.45 8.32 -1.64
CA ASN A 24 -3.64 8.06 -3.07
C ASN A 24 -3.76 6.56 -3.39
N ILE A 25 -2.96 5.73 -2.70
CA ILE A 25 -3.00 4.27 -2.84
C ILE A 25 -4.30 3.70 -2.24
N ALA A 26 -4.71 4.18 -1.05
CA ALA A 26 -5.96 3.79 -0.41
C ALA A 26 -7.16 4.11 -1.31
N GLN A 27 -7.17 5.30 -1.91
CA GLN A 27 -8.20 5.69 -2.89
C GLN A 27 -8.24 4.71 -4.07
N SER A 28 -7.09 4.31 -4.61
CA SER A 28 -7.03 3.31 -5.69
C SER A 28 -7.58 1.94 -5.27
N LEU A 29 -7.40 1.53 -4.01
CA LEU A 29 -8.01 0.30 -3.48
C LEU A 29 -9.54 0.45 -3.35
N THR A 30 -10.01 1.60 -2.89
CA THR A 30 -11.45 1.92 -2.78
C THR A 30 -12.13 1.99 -4.15
N ASP A 31 -11.52 2.67 -5.12
CA ASP A 31 -12.06 2.84 -6.49
C ASP A 31 -12.23 1.50 -7.22
N LYS A 32 -11.35 0.54 -6.92
CA LYS A 32 -11.45 -0.84 -7.41
C LYS A 32 -12.48 -1.70 -6.65
N GLY A 33 -13.11 -1.16 -5.62
CA GLY A 33 -14.05 -1.89 -4.76
C GLY A 33 -13.38 -2.96 -3.89
N LEU A 34 -12.07 -2.89 -3.64
CA LEU A 34 -11.37 -3.87 -2.81
C LEU A 34 -11.63 -3.63 -1.32
N VAL A 35 -11.87 -2.38 -0.93
CA VAL A 35 -12.04 -1.94 0.45
C VAL A 35 -13.14 -0.89 0.57
N GLU A 36 -13.68 -0.69 1.77
CA GLU A 36 -14.51 0.48 2.09
C GLU A 36 -13.71 1.78 2.14
N GLN A 37 -14.38 2.92 1.98
CA GLN A 37 -13.76 4.26 1.99
C GLN A 37 -12.96 4.55 3.28
N GLY A 38 -13.41 4.03 4.43
CA GLY A 38 -12.74 4.20 5.72
C GLY A 38 -11.41 3.45 5.88
N TYR A 39 -11.06 2.56 4.95
CA TYR A 39 -9.84 1.74 5.07
C TYR A 39 -8.54 2.57 5.09
N VAL A 40 -8.57 3.78 4.51
CA VAL A 40 -7.44 4.72 4.54
C VAL A 40 -6.97 5.03 5.96
N GLU A 41 -7.89 5.13 6.93
CA GLU A 41 -7.54 5.40 8.33
C GLU A 41 -6.71 4.25 8.91
N GLY A 42 -7.05 3.01 8.57
CA GLY A 42 -6.27 1.83 8.94
C GLY A 42 -4.86 1.88 8.36
N MET A 43 -4.71 2.29 7.10
CA MET A 43 -3.40 2.39 6.45
C MET A 43 -2.52 3.48 7.07
N LEU A 44 -3.12 4.64 7.40
CA LEU A 44 -2.42 5.73 8.06
C LEU A 44 -2.01 5.35 9.49
N ASN A 45 -2.93 4.73 10.25
CA ASN A 45 -2.64 4.26 11.60
C ASN A 45 -1.53 3.20 11.60
N ARG A 46 -1.54 2.28 10.63
CA ARG A 46 -0.49 1.27 10.48
C ARG A 46 0.88 1.90 10.23
N GLU A 47 0.95 2.90 9.35
CA GLU A 47 2.20 3.63 9.06
C GLU A 47 2.69 4.44 10.28
N ASN A 48 1.77 5.01 11.07
CA ASN A 48 2.12 5.74 12.29
C ASN A 48 2.63 4.84 13.42
N GLN A 49 2.19 3.58 13.47
CA GLN A 49 2.72 2.62 14.45
C GLN A 49 4.16 2.25 14.15
N ASN A 50 4.47 1.95 12.89
CA ASN A 50 5.81 1.62 12.41
C ASN A 50 5.85 1.82 10.89
N SER A 51 6.97 2.32 10.38
CA SER A 51 7.18 2.48 8.94
C SER A 51 6.89 1.20 8.16
N THR A 52 6.16 1.31 7.05
CA THR A 52 5.92 0.20 6.12
C THR A 52 6.98 0.08 5.02
N PHE A 53 8.09 0.83 5.14
CA PHE A 53 9.26 0.70 4.29
C PHE A 53 9.93 -0.68 4.47
N LEU A 54 10.27 -1.33 3.37
CA LEU A 54 10.90 -2.66 3.34
C LEU A 54 12.39 -2.65 2.98
N GLY A 55 12.94 -1.50 2.57
CA GLY A 55 14.25 -1.43 1.94
C GLY A 55 14.16 -1.33 0.41
N ASN A 56 15.31 -1.08 -0.22
CA ASN A 56 15.47 -1.06 -1.69
C ASN A 56 14.46 -0.18 -2.44
N GLY A 57 13.98 0.89 -1.80
CA GLY A 57 13.02 1.80 -2.40
C GLY A 57 11.57 1.31 -2.46
N ILE A 58 11.21 0.32 -1.65
CA ILE A 58 9.87 -0.28 -1.64
C ILE A 58 9.17 -0.02 -0.29
N ALA A 59 7.88 0.32 -0.34
CA ALA A 59 6.99 0.31 0.83
C ALA A 59 5.73 -0.52 0.56
N ILE A 60 5.14 -1.07 1.62
CA ILE A 60 3.93 -1.91 1.57
C ILE A 60 2.82 -1.40 2.49
N PRO A 61 2.25 -0.22 2.26
CA PRO A 61 1.19 0.29 3.12
C PRO A 61 -0.03 -0.63 3.13
N HIS A 62 -0.57 -0.93 4.31
CA HIS A 62 -1.70 -1.82 4.52
C HIS A 62 -2.47 -1.40 5.78
N GLY A 63 -3.74 -1.82 5.90
CA GLY A 63 -4.56 -1.49 7.06
C GLY A 63 -4.15 -2.24 8.33
N THR A 64 -4.68 -1.79 9.47
CA THR A 64 -4.60 -2.50 10.76
C THR A 64 -5.62 -3.64 10.85
N THR A 65 -5.50 -4.48 11.87
CA THR A 65 -6.49 -5.51 12.21
C THR A 65 -7.90 -4.94 12.41
N ASP A 66 -8.02 -3.73 12.95
CA ASP A 66 -9.31 -3.09 13.24
C ASP A 66 -10.09 -2.72 11.98
N THR A 67 -9.37 -2.47 10.88
CA THR A 67 -9.95 -2.15 9.57
C THR A 67 -10.09 -3.36 8.66
N ARG A 68 -9.74 -4.57 9.14
CA ARG A 68 -9.77 -5.80 8.34
C ARG A 68 -11.16 -6.16 7.82
N SER A 69 -12.22 -5.89 8.60
CA SER A 69 -13.62 -6.09 8.19
C SER A 69 -14.03 -5.22 7.00
N MET A 70 -13.30 -4.13 6.74
CA MET A 70 -13.54 -3.24 5.61
C MET A 70 -12.97 -3.77 4.29
N VAL A 71 -12.22 -4.88 4.30
CA VAL A 71 -11.70 -5.52 3.09
C VAL A 71 -12.80 -6.36 2.44
N LYS A 72 -13.29 -5.91 1.27
CA LYS A 72 -14.29 -6.63 0.45
C LYS A 72 -13.66 -7.78 -0.31
N THR A 73 -12.49 -7.54 -0.89
CA THR A 73 -11.74 -8.51 -1.71
C THR A 73 -10.25 -8.31 -1.50
N THR A 74 -9.50 -9.39 -1.26
CA THR A 74 -8.04 -9.33 -1.18
C THR A 74 -7.47 -8.90 -2.53
N GLY A 75 -6.56 -7.92 -2.53
CA GLY A 75 -5.95 -7.39 -3.74
C GLY A 75 -4.92 -6.31 -3.44
N VAL A 76 -4.35 -5.71 -4.50
CA VAL A 76 -3.30 -4.71 -4.39
C VAL A 76 -3.52 -3.49 -5.27
N ALA A 77 -2.84 -2.41 -4.93
CA ALA A 77 -2.64 -1.25 -5.80
C ALA A 77 -1.15 -0.86 -5.74
N VAL A 78 -0.53 -0.75 -6.91
CA VAL A 78 0.89 -0.42 -7.05
C VAL A 78 1.01 0.99 -7.60
N HIS A 79 1.72 1.85 -6.89
CA HIS A 79 2.06 3.20 -7.33
C HIS A 79 3.57 3.30 -7.54
N HIS A 80 3.98 3.77 -8.72
CA HIS A 80 5.37 4.07 -9.03
C HIS A 80 5.62 5.58 -8.98
N PHE A 81 6.65 5.98 -8.22
CA PHE A 81 7.09 7.35 -8.00
C PHE A 81 8.49 7.56 -8.59
N PRO A 82 8.64 8.03 -9.84
CA PRO A 82 9.94 8.12 -10.51
C PRO A 82 10.91 9.08 -9.82
N LYS A 83 10.39 10.10 -9.13
CA LYS A 83 11.20 11.05 -8.34
C LYS A 83 11.43 10.59 -6.90
N GLY A 84 10.82 9.48 -6.51
CA GLY A 84 10.74 8.96 -5.16
C GLY A 84 9.93 9.82 -4.20
N VAL A 85 9.45 9.22 -3.11
CA VAL A 85 8.75 9.87 -2.00
C VAL A 85 9.57 9.65 -0.73
N ASP A 86 9.77 10.71 0.06
CA ASP A 86 10.39 10.58 1.37
C ASP A 86 9.48 9.75 2.29
N TRP A 87 10.03 8.66 2.83
CA TRP A 87 9.32 7.73 3.72
C TRP A 87 9.81 7.81 5.17
N GLY A 88 10.66 8.80 5.48
CA GLY A 88 11.26 9.01 6.79
C GLY A 88 12.60 8.30 6.96
N ASP A 89 13.39 8.76 7.93
CA ASP A 89 14.68 8.19 8.32
C ASP A 89 15.69 8.06 7.16
N GLY A 90 15.64 9.01 6.22
CA GLY A 90 16.49 9.01 5.02
C GLY A 90 16.08 7.99 3.94
N ASN A 91 14.96 7.29 4.15
CA ASN A 91 14.45 6.29 3.20
C ASN A 91 13.63 6.96 2.11
N LYS A 92 13.88 6.54 0.87
CA LYS A 92 13.15 7.03 -0.31
C LYS A 92 12.45 5.88 -1.02
N VAL A 93 11.15 6.02 -1.27
CA VAL A 93 10.31 5.00 -1.90
C VAL A 93 10.03 5.36 -3.35
N PHE A 94 10.31 4.43 -4.26
CA PHE A 94 10.02 4.55 -5.69
C PHE A 94 8.84 3.67 -6.11
N VAL A 95 8.54 2.62 -5.35
CA VAL A 95 7.38 1.75 -5.58
C VAL A 95 6.69 1.50 -4.25
N ALA A 96 5.41 1.86 -4.16
CA ALA A 96 4.57 1.53 -3.02
C ALA A 96 3.48 0.55 -3.44
N ILE A 97 3.29 -0.51 -2.67
CA ILE A 97 2.34 -1.58 -2.94
C ILE A 97 1.32 -1.58 -1.81
N GLY A 98 0.18 -0.91 -2.05
CA GLY A 98 -0.97 -0.97 -1.17
C GLY A 98 -1.58 -2.36 -1.14
N ILE A 99 -1.79 -2.91 0.05
CA ILE A 99 -2.35 -4.26 0.22
C ILE A 99 -3.68 -4.16 0.96
N ALA A 100 -4.74 -4.70 0.34
CA ALA A 100 -5.99 -5.04 0.98
C ALA A 100 -6.00 -6.54 1.23
N ALA A 101 -6.04 -6.99 2.48
CA ALA A 101 -6.01 -8.42 2.82
C ALA A 101 -7.04 -8.77 3.90
N LYS A 102 -7.85 -9.80 3.63
CA LYS A 102 -8.83 -10.34 4.59
C LYS A 102 -8.20 -11.17 5.71
N SER A 103 -6.90 -11.43 5.69
CA SER A 103 -6.18 -12.23 6.68
C SER A 103 -4.67 -11.93 6.70
N ASP A 104 -3.89 -12.81 7.33
CA ASP A 104 -2.42 -12.80 7.27
C ASP A 104 -1.88 -13.06 5.84
N GLU A 105 -2.76 -13.12 4.84
CA GLU A 105 -2.45 -13.08 3.41
C GLU A 105 -1.45 -11.97 3.02
N HIS A 106 -1.41 -10.84 3.74
CA HIS A 106 -0.40 -9.81 3.52
C HIS A 106 1.04 -10.35 3.69
N LEU A 107 1.28 -11.30 4.60
CA LEU A 107 2.58 -11.98 4.76
C LEU A 107 2.89 -12.90 3.57
N GLY A 108 1.86 -13.54 3.00
CA GLY A 108 1.99 -14.34 1.79
C GLY A 108 2.36 -13.49 0.57
N ILE A 109 1.81 -12.27 0.48
CA ILE A 109 2.14 -11.27 -0.53
C ILE A 109 3.57 -10.75 -0.29
N LEU A 110 3.92 -10.42 0.95
CA LEU A 110 5.27 -9.97 1.32
C LEU A 110 6.34 -10.97 0.89
N LYS A 111 6.15 -12.26 1.21
CA LYS A 111 7.09 -13.33 0.83
C LYS A 111 7.28 -13.48 -0.68
N GLN A 112 6.33 -13.04 -1.51
CA GLN A 112 6.45 -13.07 -2.97
C GLN A 112 7.21 -11.86 -3.51
N LEU A 113 7.21 -10.73 -2.80
CA LEU A 113 7.86 -9.49 -3.21
C LEU A 113 9.35 -9.43 -2.84
N THR A 114 9.77 -10.19 -1.83
CA THR A 114 11.14 -10.14 -1.30
C THR A 114 11.99 -11.37 -1.67
N LYS A 115 11.60 -12.10 -2.72
CA LYS A 115 12.37 -13.24 -3.23
C LYS A 115 13.45 -12.81 -4.21
#